data_AF-A0A433CFU8-F1
#
_entry.id   AF-A0A433CFU8-F1
#
_cell.length_a   1.000
_cell.length_b   1.000
_cell.length_c   1.000
_cell.angle_alpha   90.00
_cell.angle_beta   90.00
_cell.angle_gamma   90.00
#
_symmetry.space_group_name_H-M   'P 1'
#
loop_
_entity.id
_entity.type
_entity.pdbx_description
1 polymer ?
#
loop_
_entity_poly.entity_id
_entity_poly.type
_entity_poly.pdbx_seq_one_letter_code
_entity_poly.pdbx_strand_id
1 'polypeptide(L)'
;MLKSTIPSGSVCLLFEDATEFEDRSFTVSYSVKLGAWVFFHDYIPDYYITTREKLFNVTNQEFYQHHEGTPGNYYDEVKSFFVDVAFRTTDNIELLLETVNWISSLLLDKSDNNSRDSEWNTLTHITIWNSQQHTGRIAISQLFQNLQYDTSRNTNGQWSFNDFRNILASRGTQFLYDLFQDYGLDPSTVGNKPWYELDLLQDKYFIVRFEFDNTIEKTLILHDTTIQAKKAHR
;
A
#
# COMPACT_ATOMS: atom_id res chain seq x y z
N MET A 1 33.73 4.56 63.38
CA MET A 1 34.17 5.77 62.64
C MET A 1 35.25 5.33 61.65
N LEU A 2 34.85 5.04 60.41
CA LEU A 2 35.76 4.77 59.29
C LEU A 2 35.22 5.60 58.13
N LYS A 3 35.90 6.72 57.83
CA LYS A 3 35.63 7.53 56.65
C LYS A 3 36.30 6.85 55.46
N SER A 4 35.48 6.31 54.55
CA SER A 4 35.91 5.86 53.24
C SER A 4 35.86 7.05 52.28
N THR A 5 37.02 7.60 51.93
CA THR A 5 37.18 8.59 50.84
C THR A 5 37.07 7.90 49.49
N ILE A 6 36.14 8.37 48.65
CA ILE A 6 35.97 7.94 47.26
C ILE A 6 37.16 8.50 46.45
N PRO A 7 37.84 7.71 45.60
CA PRO A 7 38.94 8.21 44.77
C PRO A 7 38.45 9.26 43.77
N SER A 8 39.18 10.38 43.67
CA SER A 8 38.97 11.40 42.66
C SER A 8 39.37 10.84 41.28
N GLY A 9 38.41 10.29 40.56
CA GLY A 9 38.63 9.70 39.25
C GLY A 9 37.48 8.83 38.73
N SER A 10 36.42 8.63 39.52
CA SER A 10 35.22 7.92 39.09
C SER A 10 34.51 8.75 38.00
N VAL A 11 34.66 8.36 36.74
CA VAL A 11 33.75 8.81 35.68
C VAL A 11 32.40 8.19 35.99
N CYS A 12 31.47 9.01 36.46
CA CYS A 12 30.07 8.63 36.54
C CYS A 12 29.54 8.64 35.11
N LEU A 13 29.44 7.46 34.49
CA LEU A 13 28.69 7.31 33.25
C LEU A 13 27.21 7.41 33.65
N LEU A 14 26.64 8.60 33.50
CA LEU A 14 25.20 8.78 33.50
C LEU A 14 24.71 8.13 32.20
N PHE A 15 24.01 7.00 32.30
CA PHE A 15 23.18 6.54 31.20
C PHE A 15 22.00 7.50 31.17
N GLU A 16 22.09 8.55 30.36
CA GLU A 16 20.89 9.28 29.95
C GLU A 16 20.10 8.32 29.06
N ASP A 17 18.90 7.95 29.51
CA ASP A 17 17.96 7.29 28.62
C ASP A 17 17.80 8.17 27.39
N ALA A 18 17.90 7.55 26.20
CA ALA A 18 17.72 8.26 24.95
C ALA A 18 16.41 9.06 25.02
N THR A 19 16.51 10.38 24.91
CA THR A 19 15.39 11.31 25.12
C THR A 19 14.26 11.15 24.09
N GLU A 20 14.46 10.35 23.06
CA GLU A 20 13.47 10.04 22.04
C GLU A 20 13.46 8.53 21.79
N PHE A 21 12.45 7.85 22.37
CA PHE A 21 12.08 6.51 21.97
C PHE A 21 11.14 6.65 20.77
N GLU A 22 11.65 6.45 19.56
CA GLU A 22 10.81 6.33 18.37
C GLU A 22 10.23 4.91 18.35
N ASP A 23 8.91 4.80 18.54
CA ASP A 23 8.23 3.51 18.44
C ASP A 23 8.24 3.04 16.98
N ARG A 24 8.96 1.94 16.73
CA ARG A 24 9.09 1.26 15.43
C ARG A 24 8.40 -0.11 15.44
N SER A 25 7.39 -0.26 16.28
CA SER A 25 6.56 -1.46 16.33
C SER A 25 5.57 -1.47 15.15
N PHE A 26 5.19 -2.66 14.70
CA PHE A 26 4.16 -2.83 13.66
C PHE A 26 3.45 -4.16 13.86
N THR A 27 2.23 -4.26 13.34
CA THR A 27 1.40 -5.47 13.46
C THR A 27 1.37 -6.23 12.15
N VAL A 28 1.54 -7.55 12.21
CA VAL A 28 1.44 -8.44 11.04
C VAL A 28 0.50 -9.62 11.29
N SER A 29 -0.23 -10.01 10.25
CA SER A 29 -1.08 -11.21 10.28
C SER A 29 -0.46 -12.38 9.54
N TYR A 30 -0.50 -13.56 10.16
CA TYR A 30 -0.03 -14.81 9.58
C TYR A 30 -1.20 -15.64 9.05
N SER A 31 -1.11 -16.07 7.80
CA SER A 31 -2.05 -17.01 7.21
C SER A 31 -1.55 -18.44 7.37
N VAL A 32 -2.22 -19.22 8.22
CA VAL A 32 -1.89 -20.65 8.41
C VAL A 32 -2.08 -21.43 7.11
N LYS A 33 -3.10 -21.08 6.29
CA LYS A 33 -3.38 -21.73 5.02
C LYS A 33 -2.25 -21.54 4.00
N LEU A 34 -1.66 -20.36 3.96
CA LEU A 34 -0.57 -20.04 3.02
C LEU A 34 0.81 -20.28 3.62
N GLY A 35 0.91 -20.46 4.94
CA GLY A 35 2.19 -20.60 5.63
C GLY A 35 3.04 -19.33 5.58
N ALA A 36 2.42 -18.15 5.53
CA ALA A 36 3.10 -16.88 5.27
C ALA A 36 2.46 -15.70 6.03
N TRP A 37 3.27 -14.65 6.28
CA TRP A 37 2.77 -13.34 6.70
C TRP A 37 2.12 -12.65 5.50
N VAL A 38 0.89 -12.19 5.66
CA VAL A 38 0.02 -11.77 4.54
C VAL A 38 -0.45 -10.32 4.61
N PHE A 39 -0.53 -9.74 5.80
CA PHE A 39 -1.01 -8.37 5.98
C PHE A 39 -0.14 -7.64 6.99
N PHE A 40 0.19 -6.40 6.65
CA PHE A 40 0.74 -5.39 7.55
C PHE A 40 -0.40 -4.49 7.99
N HIS A 41 -0.36 -4.07 9.25
CA HIS A 41 -1.37 -3.20 9.82
C HIS A 41 -0.71 -2.06 10.60
N ASP A 42 -1.30 -0.88 10.48
CA ASP A 42 -0.79 0.35 11.10
C ASP A 42 -1.18 0.46 12.58
N TYR A 43 -2.16 -0.34 13.01
CA TYR A 43 -2.61 -0.32 14.40
C TYR A 43 -1.64 -1.09 15.31
N ILE A 44 -1.35 -0.51 16.47
CA ILE A 44 -0.47 -1.08 17.50
C ILE A 44 -1.27 -1.12 18.81
N PRO A 45 -1.88 -2.26 19.17
CA PRO A 45 -2.70 -2.32 20.38
C PRO A 45 -1.86 -2.46 21.64
N ASP A 46 -2.40 -1.96 22.75
CA ASP A 46 -1.81 -2.17 24.09
C ASP A 46 -1.92 -3.65 24.49
N TYR A 47 -3.09 -4.25 24.21
CA TYR A 47 -3.38 -5.64 24.54
C TYR A 47 -4.25 -6.31 23.47
N TYR A 48 -4.03 -7.61 23.27
CA TYR A 48 -4.93 -8.48 22.52
C TYR A 48 -5.65 -9.43 23.46
N ILE A 49 -6.95 -9.63 23.22
CA ILE A 49 -7.79 -10.55 23.96
C ILE A 49 -8.52 -11.45 22.96
N THR A 50 -8.26 -12.75 23.04
CA THR A 50 -8.91 -13.72 22.16
C THR A 50 -9.93 -14.55 22.93
N THR A 51 -11.11 -14.72 22.34
CA THR A 51 -12.05 -15.78 22.70
C THR A 51 -11.97 -16.90 21.66
N ARG A 52 -12.84 -17.91 21.76
CA ARG A 52 -12.90 -18.99 20.77
C ARG A 52 -13.27 -18.50 19.36
N GLU A 53 -14.03 -17.41 19.26
CA GLU A 53 -14.64 -16.95 18.00
C GLU A 53 -14.26 -15.52 17.62
N LYS A 54 -13.82 -14.72 18.60
CA LYS A 54 -13.61 -13.29 18.44
C LYS A 54 -12.23 -12.87 18.90
N LEU A 55 -11.65 -11.92 18.17
CA LEU A 55 -10.44 -11.20 18.54
C LEU A 55 -10.84 -9.78 18.95
N PHE A 56 -10.34 -9.36 20.09
CA PHE A 56 -10.48 -8.01 20.61
C PHE A 56 -9.10 -7.42 20.82
N ASN A 57 -9.02 -6.10 20.76
CA ASN A 57 -7.86 -5.37 21.17
C ASN A 57 -8.27 -4.20 22.08
N VAL A 58 -7.34 -3.81 22.95
CA VAL A 58 -7.47 -2.63 23.80
C VAL A 58 -6.44 -1.62 23.35
N THR A 59 -6.87 -0.39 23.10
CA THR A 59 -6.01 0.74 22.76
C THR A 59 -6.57 1.97 23.45
N ASN A 60 -5.75 2.78 24.12
CA ASN A 60 -6.19 4.01 24.79
C ASN A 60 -7.35 3.79 25.80
N GLN A 61 -7.35 2.64 26.49
CA GLN A 61 -8.40 2.21 27.44
C GLN A 61 -9.77 1.92 26.80
N GLU A 62 -9.86 1.89 25.47
CA GLU A 62 -11.06 1.53 24.72
C GLU A 62 -10.96 0.11 24.17
N PHE A 63 -12.11 -0.55 24.05
CA PHE A 63 -12.23 -1.92 23.57
C PHE A 63 -12.72 -1.92 22.13
N TYR A 64 -11.95 -2.56 21.25
CA TYR A 64 -12.32 -2.73 19.85
C TYR A 64 -12.40 -4.21 19.52
N GLN A 65 -13.42 -4.58 18.74
CA GLN A 65 -13.57 -5.94 18.24
C GLN A 65 -13.16 -5.98 16.77
N HIS A 66 -12.30 -6.93 16.42
CA HIS A 66 -11.89 -7.13 15.03
C HIS A 66 -13.00 -7.79 14.20
N HIS A 67 -13.03 -7.48 12.90
CA HIS A 67 -13.97 -7.99 11.91
C HIS A 67 -15.46 -7.70 12.23
N GLU A 68 -15.73 -6.68 13.04
CA GLU A 68 -17.08 -6.19 13.32
C GLU A 68 -17.13 -4.67 13.07
N GLY A 69 -18.30 -4.16 12.70
CA GLY A 69 -18.50 -2.74 12.40
C GLY A 69 -18.21 -2.37 10.95
N THR A 70 -17.87 -1.10 10.76
CA THR A 70 -17.68 -0.49 9.44
C THR A 70 -16.30 -0.80 8.86
N PRO A 71 -16.20 -1.32 7.63
CA PRO A 71 -14.92 -1.56 6.96
C PRO A 71 -14.05 -0.30 6.86
N GLY A 72 -12.74 -0.45 7.08
CA GLY A 72 -11.78 0.65 6.95
C GLY A 72 -11.74 1.61 8.13
N ASN A 73 -12.58 1.42 9.15
CA ASN A 73 -12.52 2.18 10.37
C ASN A 73 -11.61 1.48 11.40
N TYR A 74 -10.55 2.18 11.82
CA TYR A 74 -9.63 1.75 12.86
C TYR A 74 -9.60 2.81 13.96
N TYR A 75 -10.08 2.47 15.16
CA TYR A 75 -10.13 3.38 16.32
C TYR A 75 -10.85 4.70 16.03
N ASP A 76 -12.01 4.60 15.38
CA ASP A 76 -12.86 5.72 14.97
C ASP A 76 -12.27 6.63 13.89
N GLU A 77 -11.17 6.20 13.26
CA GLU A 77 -10.56 6.86 12.10
C GLU A 77 -10.71 6.01 10.84
N VAL A 78 -11.25 6.60 9.77
CA VAL A 78 -11.26 5.97 8.45
C VAL A 78 -9.85 5.99 7.87
N LYS A 79 -9.29 4.82 7.58
CA LYS A 79 -7.97 4.63 6.97
C LYS A 79 -8.10 4.00 5.60
N SER A 80 -7.22 4.38 4.68
CA SER A 80 -7.07 3.68 3.41
C SER A 80 -6.47 2.28 3.62
N PHE A 81 -6.59 1.42 2.62
CA PHE A 81 -5.72 0.25 2.53
C PHE A 81 -5.24 0.08 1.09
N PHE A 82 -4.21 -0.73 0.92
CA PHE A 82 -3.72 -1.10 -0.38
C PHE A 82 -3.40 -2.59 -0.48
N VAL A 83 -3.38 -3.09 -1.72
CA VAL A 83 -2.97 -4.44 -2.06
C VAL A 83 -1.86 -4.36 -3.09
N ASP A 84 -0.70 -4.91 -2.73
CA ASP A 84 0.45 -5.02 -3.62
C ASP A 84 0.45 -6.38 -4.32
N VAL A 85 0.32 -6.35 -5.64
CA VAL A 85 0.41 -7.54 -6.49
C VAL A 85 1.74 -7.52 -7.23
N ALA A 86 2.58 -8.51 -6.93
CA ALA A 86 3.88 -8.68 -7.58
C ALA A 86 3.77 -9.59 -8.81
N PHE A 87 4.02 -9.02 -10.00
CA PHE A 87 4.14 -9.74 -11.25
C PHE A 87 5.62 -9.98 -11.55
N ARG A 88 6.02 -11.25 -11.69
CA ARG A 88 7.41 -11.64 -11.96
C ARG A 88 7.50 -12.60 -13.12
N THR A 89 8.55 -12.48 -13.94
CA THR A 89 8.85 -13.49 -14.96
C THR A 89 9.65 -14.66 -14.41
N THR A 90 9.34 -15.86 -14.89
CA THR A 90 10.07 -17.10 -14.54
C THR A 90 11.47 -17.12 -15.13
N ASP A 91 11.65 -16.51 -16.30
CA ASP A 91 12.83 -16.70 -17.13
C ASP A 91 13.88 -15.58 -16.98
N ASN A 92 13.71 -14.70 -15.98
CA ASN A 92 14.59 -13.55 -15.75
C ASN A 92 14.70 -12.62 -16.99
N ILE A 93 13.67 -12.64 -17.84
CA ILE A 93 13.56 -11.83 -19.05
C ILE A 93 13.03 -10.46 -18.67
N GLU A 94 13.64 -9.40 -19.21
CA GLU A 94 13.13 -8.04 -19.12
C GLU A 94 11.86 -7.90 -19.96
N LEU A 95 10.82 -7.39 -19.34
CA LEU A 95 9.54 -7.10 -19.95
C LEU A 95 9.36 -5.60 -20.08
N LEU A 96 8.71 -5.18 -21.15
CA LEU A 96 8.12 -3.87 -21.31
C LEU A 96 6.64 -3.97 -20.91
N LEU A 97 6.24 -3.30 -19.83
CA LEU A 97 4.86 -3.30 -19.34
C LEU A 97 3.99 -2.44 -20.26
N GLU A 98 2.91 -3.01 -20.81
CA GLU A 98 2.02 -2.31 -21.73
C GLU A 98 0.70 -1.95 -21.07
N THR A 99 0.08 -2.91 -20.38
CA THR A 99 -1.26 -2.74 -19.82
C THR A 99 -1.37 -3.46 -18.49
N VAL A 100 -2.07 -2.84 -17.54
CA VAL A 100 -2.55 -3.48 -16.31
C VAL A 100 -4.06 -3.62 -16.40
N ASN A 101 -4.58 -4.80 -16.10
CA ASN A 101 -6.00 -5.08 -16.06
C ASN A 101 -6.40 -5.62 -14.68
N TRP A 102 -7.58 -5.25 -14.21
CA TRP A 102 -8.10 -5.77 -12.95
C TRP A 102 -9.63 -5.89 -12.99
N ILE A 103 -10.16 -6.73 -12.12
CA ILE A 103 -11.60 -6.90 -11.90
C ILE A 103 -11.87 -6.66 -10.42
N SER A 104 -12.69 -5.66 -10.12
CA SER A 104 -13.03 -5.26 -8.75
C SER A 104 -14.53 -5.07 -8.59
N SER A 105 -15.04 -5.31 -7.38
CA SER A 105 -16.43 -5.04 -7.03
C SER A 105 -16.56 -4.62 -5.58
N LEU A 106 -17.57 -3.82 -5.26
CA LEU A 106 -17.96 -3.55 -3.87
C LEU A 106 -19.01 -4.55 -3.42
N LEU A 107 -18.90 -5.05 -2.19
CA LEU A 107 -20.03 -5.69 -1.54
C LEU A 107 -21.04 -4.61 -1.15
N LEU A 108 -22.21 -4.69 -1.78
CA LEU A 108 -23.33 -3.83 -1.47
C LEU A 108 -24.14 -4.45 -0.33
N ASP A 109 -24.45 -3.66 0.68
CA ASP A 109 -25.45 -4.05 1.66
C ASP A 109 -26.81 -4.20 0.98
N LYS A 110 -27.52 -5.28 1.32
CA LYS A 110 -28.76 -5.72 0.65
C LYS A 110 -29.88 -4.67 0.63
N SER A 111 -29.77 -3.58 1.38
CA SER A 111 -30.73 -2.49 1.46
C SER A 111 -30.45 -1.31 0.53
N ASP A 112 -29.26 -1.21 -0.07
CA ASP A 112 -28.82 -0.03 -0.81
C ASP A 112 -29.06 -0.17 -2.33
N ASN A 113 -30.33 -0.07 -2.73
CA ASN A 113 -30.78 -0.20 -4.13
C ASN A 113 -30.42 0.99 -5.04
N ASN A 114 -29.72 2.01 -4.53
CA ASN A 114 -29.34 3.21 -5.29
C ASN A 114 -27.95 3.12 -5.95
N SER A 115 -27.28 1.97 -5.88
CA SER A 115 -25.87 1.80 -6.24
C SER A 115 -25.59 1.63 -7.75
N ARG A 116 -26.38 2.28 -8.63
CA ARG A 116 -26.18 2.16 -10.09
C ARG A 116 -24.82 2.68 -10.57
N ASP A 117 -24.12 3.47 -9.75
CA ASP A 117 -22.75 3.95 -10.02
C ASP A 117 -21.66 3.20 -9.21
N SER A 118 -21.96 2.03 -8.63
CA SER A 118 -21.05 1.35 -7.69
C SER A 118 -19.73 0.86 -8.29
N GLU A 119 -19.68 0.61 -9.60
CA GLU A 119 -18.46 0.12 -10.26
C GLU A 119 -17.34 1.16 -10.25
N TRP A 120 -17.69 2.45 -10.40
CA TRP A 120 -16.76 3.57 -10.40
C TRP A 120 -16.18 3.91 -9.02
N ASN A 121 -16.75 3.32 -7.96
CA ASN A 121 -16.36 3.56 -6.59
C ASN A 121 -15.47 2.46 -6.00
N THR A 122 -14.87 1.60 -6.84
CA THR A 122 -14.12 0.42 -6.38
C THR A 122 -12.71 0.76 -5.89
N LEU A 123 -11.81 1.21 -6.77
CA LEU A 123 -10.43 1.55 -6.42
C LEU A 123 -10.22 3.06 -6.62
N THR A 124 -9.43 3.67 -5.74
CA THR A 124 -9.18 5.12 -5.77
C THR A 124 -7.88 5.45 -6.49
N HIS A 125 -6.82 4.67 -6.24
CA HIS A 125 -5.51 4.92 -6.81
C HIS A 125 -4.83 3.64 -7.30
N ILE A 126 -3.97 3.82 -8.30
CA ILE A 126 -3.06 2.79 -8.80
C ILE A 126 -1.63 3.33 -8.81
N THR A 127 -0.68 2.52 -8.35
CA THR A 127 0.75 2.84 -8.38
C THR A 127 1.50 1.64 -8.93
N ILE A 128 2.47 1.86 -9.82
CA ILE A 128 3.26 0.80 -10.43
C ILE A 128 4.74 1.13 -10.26
N TRP A 129 5.53 0.16 -9.82
CA TRP A 129 6.98 0.32 -9.74
C TRP A 129 7.73 -0.99 -9.95
N ASN A 130 9.03 -0.85 -10.18
CA ASN A 130 9.97 -1.96 -10.33
C ASN A 130 11.27 -1.64 -9.60
N SER A 131 12.42 -2.18 -10.01
CA SER A 131 13.69 -1.93 -9.32
C SER A 131 14.26 -0.52 -9.53
N GLN A 132 13.82 0.19 -10.58
CA GLN A 132 14.46 1.43 -11.05
C GLN A 132 13.48 2.53 -11.48
N GLN A 133 12.19 2.22 -11.56
CA GLN A 133 11.16 3.09 -12.12
C GLN A 133 9.91 3.07 -11.25
N HIS A 134 9.21 4.20 -11.23
CA HIS A 134 8.00 4.40 -10.44
C HIS A 134 7.04 5.32 -11.22
N THR A 135 5.73 5.05 -11.16
CA THR A 135 4.72 5.86 -11.88
C THR A 135 4.20 7.06 -11.09
N GLY A 136 4.38 7.02 -9.77
CA GLY A 136 3.67 7.89 -8.84
C GLY A 136 2.29 7.35 -8.54
N ARG A 137 1.65 7.96 -7.55
CA ARG A 137 0.29 7.62 -7.14
C ARG A 137 -0.70 8.26 -8.11
N ILE A 138 -1.36 7.44 -8.93
CA ILE A 138 -2.27 7.90 -10.00
C ILE A 138 -3.71 7.74 -9.52
N ALA A 139 -4.47 8.84 -9.52
CA ALA A 139 -5.89 8.81 -9.17
C ALA A 139 -6.71 8.23 -10.33
N ILE A 140 -7.46 7.16 -10.03
CA ILE A 140 -8.26 6.43 -11.02
C ILE A 140 -9.39 7.30 -11.57
N SER A 141 -9.97 8.18 -10.73
CA SER A 141 -10.98 9.14 -11.15
C SER A 141 -10.49 10.07 -12.27
N GLN A 142 -9.21 10.46 -12.27
CA GLN A 142 -8.62 11.32 -13.31
C GLN A 142 -8.42 10.57 -14.63
N LEU A 143 -8.13 9.27 -14.57
CA LEU A 143 -8.02 8.41 -15.76
C LEU A 143 -9.34 8.38 -16.54
N PHE A 144 -10.46 8.37 -15.82
CA PHE A 144 -11.79 8.20 -16.41
C PHE A 144 -12.58 9.49 -16.62
N GLN A 145 -12.19 10.61 -16.02
CA GLN A 145 -12.81 11.91 -16.33
C GLN A 145 -12.50 12.40 -17.74
N ASN A 146 -11.37 11.97 -18.32
CA ASN A 146 -10.94 12.35 -19.67
C ASN A 146 -11.44 11.42 -20.79
N LEU A 147 -12.48 10.60 -20.52
CA LEU A 147 -13.10 9.63 -21.43
C LEU A 147 -13.73 10.22 -22.72
N GLN A 148 -13.45 11.48 -23.09
CA GLN A 148 -13.64 11.95 -24.47
C GLN A 148 -12.58 11.41 -25.45
N TYR A 149 -11.57 10.66 -24.99
CA TYR A 149 -10.63 9.96 -25.87
C TYR A 149 -10.49 8.49 -25.46
N ASP A 150 -10.97 7.62 -26.36
CA ASP A 150 -10.84 6.15 -26.36
C ASP A 150 -9.47 5.65 -25.84
N THR A 151 -9.44 4.96 -24.69
CA THR A 151 -8.42 3.92 -24.41
C THR A 151 -8.73 3.07 -23.17
N SER A 152 -9.65 3.46 -22.30
CA SER A 152 -10.00 2.69 -21.11
C SER A 152 -11.44 2.19 -21.17
N ARG A 153 -11.62 0.87 -21.33
CA ARG A 153 -12.93 0.21 -21.51
C ARG A 153 -13.32 -0.52 -20.23
N ASN A 154 -14.39 -0.10 -19.56
CA ASN A 154 -15.10 -0.95 -18.60
C ASN A 154 -16.10 -1.81 -19.37
N THR A 155 -15.86 -3.11 -19.43
CA THR A 155 -16.88 -4.10 -19.84
C THR A 155 -17.02 -5.11 -18.72
N ASN A 156 -18.16 -5.10 -18.03
CA ASN A 156 -18.50 -6.03 -16.94
C ASN A 156 -17.56 -5.96 -15.70
N GLY A 157 -17.11 -4.77 -15.30
CA GLY A 157 -16.25 -4.60 -14.12
C GLY A 157 -14.78 -4.94 -14.35
N GLN A 158 -14.39 -5.19 -15.61
CA GLN A 158 -12.99 -5.31 -16.02
C GLN A 158 -12.46 -3.94 -16.42
N TRP A 159 -11.39 -3.53 -15.77
CA TRP A 159 -10.68 -2.29 -15.99
C TRP A 159 -9.36 -2.54 -16.71
N SER A 160 -8.93 -1.55 -17.49
CA SER A 160 -7.70 -1.60 -18.26
C SER A 160 -7.03 -0.24 -18.24
N PHE A 161 -5.73 -0.23 -17.92
CA PHE A 161 -4.91 0.97 -17.83
C PHE A 161 -3.58 0.75 -18.55
N ASN A 162 -3.22 1.65 -19.46
CA ASN A 162 -2.00 1.57 -20.27
C ASN A 162 -1.24 2.92 -20.34
N ASP A 163 -1.76 3.97 -19.73
CA ASP A 163 -1.15 5.31 -19.76
C ASP A 163 -0.37 5.62 -18.49
N PHE A 164 0.63 4.78 -18.22
CA PHE A 164 1.58 4.97 -17.13
C PHE A 164 2.99 5.17 -17.67
N ARG A 165 3.76 6.02 -16.99
CA ARG A 165 5.14 6.35 -17.37
C ARG A 165 6.02 6.49 -16.14
N ASN A 166 7.33 6.33 -16.32
CA ASN A 166 8.30 6.53 -15.26
C ASN A 166 8.47 8.03 -14.96
N ILE A 167 8.19 8.45 -13.72
CA ILE A 167 8.32 9.85 -13.29
C ILE A 167 9.64 10.16 -12.58
N LEU A 168 10.50 9.17 -12.35
CA LEU A 168 11.76 9.37 -11.64
C LEU A 168 12.75 10.19 -12.48
N ALA A 169 13.49 11.07 -11.79
CA ALA A 169 14.54 11.89 -12.41
C ALA A 169 15.69 11.02 -12.91
N SER A 170 16.17 10.11 -12.05
CA SER A 170 17.30 9.21 -12.28
C SER A 170 16.91 7.77 -11.96
N ARG A 171 17.48 6.82 -12.71
CA ARG A 171 17.30 5.38 -12.45
C ARG A 171 18.27 4.91 -11.36
N GLY A 172 17.87 3.93 -10.57
CA GLY A 172 18.74 3.24 -9.61
C GLY A 172 19.04 4.00 -8.32
N THR A 173 18.36 5.12 -8.06
CA THR A 173 18.33 5.76 -6.74
C THR A 173 17.29 5.06 -5.86
N GLN A 174 17.48 5.06 -4.55
CA GLN A 174 16.39 4.69 -3.64
C GLN A 174 15.28 5.73 -3.77
N PHE A 175 14.08 5.31 -4.18
CA PHE A 175 12.93 6.18 -4.39
C PHE A 175 11.72 5.79 -3.53
N LEU A 176 11.78 4.67 -2.81
CA LEU A 176 10.76 4.28 -1.86
C LEU A 176 11.22 4.62 -0.45
N TYR A 177 10.28 5.10 0.36
CA TYR A 177 10.40 5.11 1.79
C TYR A 177 10.36 3.70 2.38
N ASP A 178 10.41 3.61 3.70
CA ASP A 178 10.40 2.35 4.42
C ASP A 178 8.97 1.86 4.73
N LEU A 179 8.89 0.79 5.51
CA LEU A 179 7.64 0.17 5.94
C LEU A 179 6.74 1.14 6.73
N PHE A 180 7.29 2.09 7.47
CA PHE A 180 6.53 3.02 8.33
C PHE A 180 5.93 4.19 7.54
N GLN A 181 6.29 4.31 6.27
CA GLN A 181 5.70 5.25 5.33
C GLN A 181 5.13 4.50 4.12
N ASP A 182 4.68 3.27 4.34
CA ASP A 182 3.97 2.42 3.37
C ASP A 182 4.74 2.15 2.08
N TYR A 183 6.07 2.27 2.07
CA TYR A 183 6.86 2.28 0.85
C TYR A 183 6.37 3.35 -0.15
N GLY A 184 5.95 4.51 0.34
CA GLY A 184 5.58 5.66 -0.48
C GLY A 184 6.75 6.16 -1.33
N LEU A 185 6.44 6.86 -2.41
CA LEU A 185 7.45 7.51 -3.26
C LEU A 185 8.06 8.73 -2.55
N ASP A 186 9.39 8.80 -2.49
CA ASP A 186 10.11 10.00 -2.08
C ASP A 186 9.92 11.11 -3.13
N PRO A 187 9.23 12.22 -2.80
CA PRO A 187 8.95 13.30 -3.75
C PRO A 187 10.22 13.96 -4.30
N SER A 188 11.36 13.90 -3.58
CA SER A 188 12.63 14.47 -4.02
C SER A 188 13.23 13.75 -5.23
N THR A 189 12.77 12.52 -5.51
CA THR A 189 13.26 11.69 -6.62
C THR A 189 12.49 11.91 -7.93
N VAL A 190 11.39 12.66 -7.88
CA VAL A 190 10.54 12.94 -9.04
C VAL A 190 11.23 13.93 -9.98
N GLY A 191 11.30 13.58 -11.26
CA GLY A 191 11.87 14.42 -12.30
C GLY A 191 10.87 15.43 -12.85
N ASN A 192 11.38 16.59 -13.28
CA ASN A 192 10.60 17.56 -14.04
C ASN A 192 10.76 17.30 -15.54
N LYS A 193 10.08 16.28 -16.04
CA LYS A 193 10.07 15.92 -17.47
C LYS A 193 8.65 16.04 -18.02
N PRO A 194 8.46 16.60 -19.23
CA PRO A 194 7.15 16.60 -19.87
C PRO A 194 6.73 15.17 -20.24
N TRP A 195 5.42 14.93 -20.35
CA TRP A 195 4.84 13.59 -20.52
C TRP A 195 5.44 12.78 -21.69
N TYR A 196 5.80 13.45 -22.79
CA TYR A 196 6.34 12.82 -23.99
C TYR A 196 7.83 12.43 -23.87
N GLU A 197 8.52 12.87 -22.83
CA GLU A 197 9.90 12.47 -22.51
C GLU A 197 9.96 11.39 -21.42
N LEU A 198 8.81 10.99 -20.86
CA LEU A 198 8.78 9.98 -19.82
C LEU A 198 8.96 8.59 -20.41
N ASP A 199 9.85 7.82 -19.79
CA ASP A 199 10.17 6.46 -20.21
C ASP A 199 9.01 5.50 -19.94
N LEU A 200 8.87 4.49 -20.79
CA LEU A 200 8.05 3.31 -20.51
C LEU A 200 8.67 2.46 -19.39
N LEU A 201 7.83 1.69 -18.69
CA LEU A 201 8.27 0.82 -17.61
C LEU A 201 8.82 -0.50 -18.17
N GLN A 202 10.08 -0.81 -17.87
CA GLN A 202 10.78 -2.01 -18.30
C GLN A 202 11.60 -2.61 -17.15
N ASP A 203 11.29 -3.86 -16.79
CA ASP A 203 12.07 -4.65 -15.83
C ASP A 203 11.62 -6.12 -15.84
N LYS A 204 12.20 -6.95 -14.96
CA LYS A 204 11.91 -8.37 -14.76
C LYS A 204 10.72 -8.62 -13.85
N TYR A 205 10.34 -7.62 -13.05
CA TYR A 205 9.18 -7.66 -12.19
C TYR A 205 8.51 -6.28 -12.14
N PHE A 206 7.24 -6.29 -11.81
CA PHE A 206 6.46 -5.08 -11.52
C PHE A 206 5.63 -5.34 -10.27
N ILE A 207 5.57 -4.36 -9.40
CA ILE A 207 4.62 -4.32 -8.30
C ILE A 207 3.53 -3.34 -8.69
N VAL A 208 2.29 -3.81 -8.67
CA VAL A 208 1.11 -2.99 -8.90
C VAL A 208 0.38 -2.89 -7.57
N ARG A 209 0.31 -1.67 -7.04
CA ARG A 209 -0.48 -1.33 -5.87
C ARG A 209 -1.84 -0.84 -6.29
N PHE A 210 -2.86 -1.49 -5.75
CA PHE A 210 -4.24 -1.05 -5.81
C PHE A 210 -4.64 -0.48 -4.47
N GLU A 211 -5.02 0.79 -4.42
CA GLU A 211 -5.36 1.48 -3.18
C GLU A 211 -6.85 1.85 -3.16
N PHE A 212 -7.41 1.82 -1.95
CA PHE A 212 -8.77 2.22 -1.69
C PHE A 212 -8.84 3.08 -0.42
N ASP A 213 -9.32 4.32 -0.58
CA ASP A 213 -9.31 5.33 0.49
C ASP A 213 -10.39 5.09 1.55
N ASN A 214 -11.26 4.08 1.38
CA ASN A 214 -12.38 3.74 2.28
C ASN A 214 -13.37 4.88 2.57
N THR A 215 -13.42 5.94 1.74
CA THR A 215 -14.32 7.09 1.94
C THR A 215 -15.80 6.74 1.89
N ILE A 216 -16.14 5.59 1.29
CA ILE A 216 -17.51 5.07 1.20
C ILE A 216 -17.79 3.94 2.18
N GLU A 217 -16.79 3.53 2.98
CA GLU A 217 -16.96 2.57 4.08
C GLU A 217 -17.56 1.20 3.63
N LYS A 218 -17.22 0.76 2.41
CA LYS A 218 -17.68 -0.51 1.82
C LYS A 218 -16.55 -1.51 1.67
N THR A 219 -16.88 -2.79 1.75
CA THR A 219 -15.92 -3.86 1.49
C THR A 219 -15.64 -3.98 0.00
N LEU A 220 -14.38 -3.80 -0.38
CA LEU A 220 -13.88 -4.05 -1.73
C LEU A 220 -13.48 -5.52 -1.89
N ILE A 221 -13.81 -6.09 -3.05
CA ILE A 221 -13.29 -7.37 -3.50
C ILE A 221 -12.48 -7.14 -4.78
N LEU A 222 -11.22 -7.57 -4.76
CA LEU A 222 -10.37 -7.68 -5.94
C LEU A 222 -10.42 -9.13 -6.42
N HIS A 223 -11.10 -9.36 -7.55
CA HIS A 223 -11.34 -10.70 -8.08
C HIS A 223 -10.17 -11.24 -8.87
N ASP A 224 -9.59 -10.39 -9.72
CA ASP A 224 -8.50 -10.79 -10.61
C ASP A 224 -7.64 -9.58 -10.99
N THR A 225 -6.37 -9.85 -11.29
CA THR A 225 -5.39 -8.87 -11.73
C THR A 225 -4.45 -9.52 -12.73
N THR A 226 -4.27 -8.88 -13.89
CA THR A 226 -3.39 -9.39 -14.95
C THR A 226 -2.62 -8.26 -15.59
N ILE A 227 -1.45 -8.59 -16.17
CA ILE A 227 -0.65 -7.64 -16.95
C ILE A 227 -0.49 -8.13 -18.38
N GLN A 228 -0.41 -7.19 -19.32
CA GLN A 228 0.08 -7.42 -20.67
C GLN A 228 1.45 -6.78 -20.78
N ALA A 229 2.42 -7.55 -21.25
CA ALA A 229 3.78 -7.11 -21.40
C ALA A 229 4.44 -7.80 -22.58
N LYS A 230 5.37 -7.11 -23.24
CA LYS A 230 6.19 -7.65 -24.32
C LYS A 230 7.60 -7.91 -23.83
N LYS A 231 8.30 -8.85 -24.46
CA LYS A 231 9.74 -8.99 -24.21
C LYS A 231 10.42 -7.70 -24.65
N ALA A 232 11.23 -7.14 -23.77
CA ALA A 232 12.05 -5.99 -24.13
C ALA A 232 13.12 -6.46 -25.12
N HIS A 233 13.09 -5.90 -26.32
CA HIS A 233 14.19 -6.05 -27.27
C HIS A 233 15.19 -4.92 -26.98
N ARG A 234 16.39 -5.29 -26.55
CA ARG A 234 17.53 -4.37 -26.49
C ARG A 234 17.95 -3.94 -27.89
#